data_AF-A0A3S1SMK6-F1
#
_entry.id   AF-A0A3S1SMK6-F1
#
_cell.length_a   1.000
_cell.length_b   1.000
_cell.length_c   1.000
_cell.angle_alpha   90.00
_cell.angle_beta   90.00
_cell.angle_gamma   90.00
#
_symmetry.space_group_name_H-M   'P 1'
#
loop_
_entity.id
_entity.type
_entity.pdbx_description
1 polymer ?
#
loop_
_entity_poly.entity_id
_entity_poly.type
_entity_poly.pdbx_seq_one_letter_code
_entity_poly.pdbx_strand_id
1 'polypeptide(L)' 'MTHRILILGGTTEARQLAGKLAARASVTLSLAGRTESPVAQGVPVRSGGFGGADGLAAYLTETATDLLIDATHPYA' A
#
# COMPACT_ATOMS: atom_id res chain seq x y z
N MET A 1 6.77 15.64 11.97
CA MET A 1 6.61 14.18 11.98
C MET A 1 6.10 13.78 10.61
N THR A 2 6.79 12.90 9.90
CA THR A 2 6.37 12.44 8.56
C THR A 2 5.56 11.16 8.75
N HIS A 3 4.28 11.15 8.39
CA HIS A 3 3.42 9.97 8.55
C HIS A 3 3.91 8.80 7.69
N ARG A 4 3.82 7.57 8.21
CA ARG A 4 3.98 6.30 7.51
C ARG A 4 2.61 5.82 7.05
N ILE A 5 2.43 5.75 5.74
CA ILE A 5 1.16 5.44 5.10
C ILE A 5 1.28 4.12 4.34
N LEU A 6 0.39 3.18 4.66
CA LEU A 6 0.15 1.99 3.86
C LEU A 6 -1.05 2.22 2.94
N ILE A 7 -0.87 1.98 1.64
CA ILE A 7 -1.96 2.03 0.66
C ILE A 7 -2.23 0.61 0.15
N LEU A 8 -3.43 0.08 0.38
CA LEU A 8 -3.89 -1.14 -0.28
C LEU A 8 -4.30 -0.78 -1.71
N GLY A 9 -3.66 -1.39 -2.70
CA GLY A 9 -3.75 -0.96 -4.09
C GLY A 9 -4.08 -2.06 -5.08
N GLY A 10 -3.73 -1.81 -6.34
CA GLY A 10 -4.14 -2.60 -7.50
C GLY A 10 -4.99 -1.82 -8.51
N THR A 11 -5.24 -0.54 -8.23
CA THR A 11 -5.95 0.40 -9.10
C THR A 11 -5.02 1.49 -9.61
N THR A 12 -5.46 2.20 -10.66
CA THR A 12 -4.74 3.38 -11.17
C THR A 12 -4.74 4.51 -10.13
N GLU A 13 -5.85 4.67 -9.42
CA GLU A 13 -6.07 5.67 -8.38
C GLU A 13 -5.09 5.48 -7.21
N ALA A 14 -4.89 4.23 -6.76
CA ALA A 14 -3.92 3.91 -5.70
C ALA A 14 -2.49 4.34 -6.10
N ARG A 15 -2.08 4.05 -7.34
CA ARG A 15 -0.77 4.46 -7.87
C ARG A 15 -0.62 5.97 -7.91
N GLN A 16 -1.62 6.68 -8.44
CA GLN A 16 -1.60 8.15 -8.51
C GLN A 16 -1.55 8.80 -7.13
N LEU A 17 -2.32 8.26 -6.18
CA LEU A 17 -2.33 8.72 -4.80
C LEU A 17 -0.96 8.51 -4.14
N ALA A 18 -0.35 7.33 -4.31
CA ALA A 18 0.95 7.01 -3.75
C ALA A 18 2.03 8.00 -4.24
N GLY A 19 2.08 8.27 -5.54
CA GLY A 19 3.02 9.22 -6.13
C GLY A 19 2.86 10.65 -5.59
N LYS A 20 1.61 11.12 -5.39
CA LYS A 20 1.33 12.45 -4.83
C LYS A 20 1.73 12.54 -3.34
N LEU A 21 1.54 11.47 -2.58
CA LEU A 21 1.85 11.44 -1.14
C LEU A 21 3.35 11.23 -0.85
N ALA A 22 4.11 10.61 -1.76
CA ALA A 22 5.53 10.34 -1.57
C ALA A 22 6.39 11.58 -1.31
N ALA A 23 5.94 12.77 -1.75
CA ALA A 23 6.61 14.03 -1.48
C ALA A 23 6.37 14.57 -0.05
N ARG A 24 5.44 13.98 0.71
CA ARG A 24 4.96 14.50 2.01
C ARG A 24 4.94 13.45 3.13
N ALA A 25 5.02 12.17 2.78
CA ALA A 25 4.87 11.03 3.69
C ALA A 25 5.78 9.87 3.28
N SER A 26 6.08 8.97 4.22
CA SER A 26 6.68 7.69 3.89
C SER A 26 5.57 6.75 3.43
N VAL A 27 5.55 6.43 2.13
CA VAL A 27 4.45 5.68 1.51
C VAL A 27 4.92 4.28 1.13
N THR A 28 4.13 3.26 1.47
CA THR A 28 4.25 1.90 0.94
C THR A 28 2.97 1.53 0.20
N LEU A 29 3.09 1.10 -1.06
CA LEU A 29 1.98 0.56 -1.85
C LEU A 29 1.95 -0.97 -1.73
N SER A 30 0.81 -1.54 -1.35
CA SER A 30 0.61 -2.98 -1.22
C SER A 30 -0.21 -3.54 -2.38
N LEU A 31 0.37 -4.49 -3.11
CA LEU A 31 -0.28 -5.17 -4.23
C LEU A 31 -0.59 -6.63 -3.89
N ALA A 32 -1.74 -7.13 -4.32
CA ALA A 32 -2.11 -8.54 -4.12
C ALA A 32 -1.20 -9.54 -4.86
N GLY A 33 -0.37 -9.06 -5.82
CA GLY A 33 0.54 -9.91 -6.59
C GLY A 33 -0.10 -10.63 -7.78
N ARG A 34 -1.27 -10.19 -8.26
CA ARG A 34 -2.00 -10.79 -9.39
C ARG A 34 -1.47 -10.41 -10.78
N THR A 35 -0.43 -9.59 -10.87
CA THR A 35 0.13 -9.10 -12.15
C THR A 35 1.62 -9.41 -12.21
N GLU A 36 2.05 -10.14 -13.25
CA GLU A 36 3.43 -10.61 -13.42
C GLU A 36 4.44 -9.47 -13.70
N SER A 37 3.97 -8.30 -14.15
CA SER A 37 4.83 -7.13 -14.39
C SER A 37 4.13 -5.82 -14.00
N PRO A 38 4.09 -5.49 -12.70
CA PRO A 38 3.57 -4.21 -12.24
C PRO A 38 4.40 -3.08 -12.85
N VAL A 39 3.75 -2.09 -13.45
CA VAL A 39 4.42 -0.85 -13.90
C VAL A 39 5.16 -0.24 -12.70
N ALA A 40 6.31 0.41 -12.93
CA ALA A 40 7.02 1.12 -11.87
C ALA A 40 6.08 2.09 -11.12
N GLN A 41 5.98 1.91 -9.80
CA GLN A 41 5.02 2.64 -8.96
C GLN A 41 5.60 3.96 -8.41
N GLY A 42 6.92 4.14 -8.48
CA GLY A 42 7.60 5.36 -7.99
C GLY A 42 7.65 5.49 -6.47
N VAL A 43 7.24 4.45 -5.74
CA VAL A 43 7.26 4.34 -4.27
C VAL A 43 7.67 2.92 -3.86
N PRO A 44 8.10 2.68 -2.62
CA PRO A 44 8.24 1.33 -2.07
C PRO A 44 6.97 0.49 -2.27
N VAL A 45 7.14 -0.75 -2.71
CA VAL A 45 6.04 -1.69 -2.98
C VAL A 45 6.24 -2.97 -2.18
N ARG A 46 5.17 -3.46 -1.55
CA ARG A 46 5.08 -4.85 -1.08
C ARG A 46 4.09 -5.62 -1.95
N SER A 47 4.36 -6.91 -2.16
CA SER A 47 3.50 -7.81 -2.93
C SER A 47 3.14 -9.05 -2.12
N GLY A 48 1.91 -9.53 -2.31
CA GLY A 48 1.38 -10.71 -1.62
C GLY A 48 0.41 -10.36 -0.49
N GLY A 49 -0.36 -11.35 -0.06
CA GLY A 49 -1.32 -11.21 1.03
C GLY A 49 -0.67 -10.85 2.37
N PHE A 50 -1.49 -10.46 3.33
CA PHE A 50 -1.04 -10.25 4.72
C PHE A 50 -1.22 -11.49 5.60
N GLY A 51 -2.00 -12.50 5.16
CA GLY A 51 -2.39 -13.62 6.01
C GLY A 51 -3.68 -13.38 6.80
N GLY A 52 -4.65 -12.68 6.19
CA GLY A 52 -5.92 -12.31 6.85
C GLY A 52 -5.82 -11.04 7.69
N ALA A 53 -6.86 -10.77 8.49
CA ALA A 53 -6.95 -9.57 9.32
C ALA A 53 -5.84 -9.52 10.38
N ASP A 54 -5.53 -10.65 11.02
CA ASP A 54 -4.48 -10.73 12.05
C ASP A 54 -3.10 -10.42 11.46
N GLY A 55 -2.80 -10.95 10.28
CA GLY A 55 -1.55 -10.66 9.59
C GLY A 55 -1.44 -9.20 9.12
N LEU A 56 -2.55 -8.57 8.74
CA LEU A 56 -2.59 -7.14 8.46
C LEU A 56 -2.34 -6.32 9.73
N ALA A 57 -2.97 -6.67 10.85
CA ALA A 57 -2.79 -6.01 12.13
C ALA A 57 -1.33 -6.11 12.64
N ALA A 58 -0.73 -7.30 12.51
CA ALA A 58 0.68 -7.52 12.82
C ALA A 58 1.58 -6.62 11.96
N TYR A 59 1.37 -6.61 10.64
CA TYR A 59 2.14 -5.76 9.73
C TYR A 59 2.05 -4.27 10.08
N LEU A 60 0.83 -3.76 10.34
CA LEU A 60 0.61 -2.35 10.70
C LEU A 60 1.37 -1.98 11.99
N THR A 61 1.37 -2.90 12.97
CA THR A 61 2.07 -2.72 14.25
C THR A 61 3.59 -2.75 14.08
N GLU A 62 4.11 -3.77 13.41
CA GLU A 62 5.55 -3.97 13.19
C GLU A 62 6.18 -2.83 12.39
N THR A 63 5.46 -2.30 11.40
CA THR A 63 5.92 -1.17 10.57
C THR A 63 5.62 0.19 11.20
N ALA A 64 4.88 0.22 12.32
CA ALA A 64 4.35 1.41 12.96
C ALA A 64 3.67 2.36 11.96
N THR A 65 2.76 1.76 11.16
CA THR A 65 1.94 2.48 10.18
C THR A 65 1.00 3.45 10.91
N ASP A 66 1.02 4.72 10.52
CA ASP A 66 0.16 5.76 11.11
C ASP A 66 -1.20 5.82 10.42
N LEU A 67 -1.26 5.55 9.11
CA LEU A 67 -2.47 5.62 8.30
C LEU A 67 -2.55 4.45 7.32
N LEU A 68 -3.72 3.83 7.24
CA LEU A 68 -4.08 2.86 6.22
C LEU A 68 -5.09 3.49 5.26
N ILE A 69 -4.82 3.41 3.95
CA ILE A 69 -5.75 3.84 2.91
C ILE A 69 -6.12 2.60 2.08
N ASP A 70 -7.41 2.27 2.04
CA ASP A 70 -7.94 1.29 1.11
C ASP A 70 -8.28 1.97 -0.22
N ALA A 71 -7.47 1.71 -1.24
CA ALA A 71 -7.70 2.13 -2.61
C ALA A 71 -7.72 0.91 -3.55
N THR A 72 -8.17 -0.24 -3.04
CA THR A 72 -8.36 -1.46 -3.83
C THR A 72 -9.52 -1.30 -4.82
N HIS A 73 -9.64 -2.24 -5.75
CA HIS A 73 -10.78 -2.26 -6.67
C HIS A 73 -12.06 -2.58 -5.88
N PRO A 74 -13.24 -2.00 -6.19
CA PRO A 74 -14.48 -2.23 -5.44
C PRO A 74 -15.00 -3.68 -5.35
N TYR A 75 -14.37 -4.61 -6.08
CA TYR A 75 -14.70 -6.03 -6.12
C TYR A 75 -13.58 -6.91 -5.53
N ALA A 76 -12.61 -6.32 -4.84
CA ALA A 76 -11.46 -7.00 -4.26
C ALA A 76 -11.81 -7.74 -2.96
#